data_AF-A0A7Y5K268-F1
#
_entry.id   AF-A0A7Y5K268-F1
#
_cell.length_a   1.000
_cell.length_b   1.000
_cell.length_c   1.000
_cell.angle_alpha   90.00
_cell.angle_beta   90.00
_cell.angle_gamma   90.00
#
_symmetry.space_group_name_H-M   'P 1'
#
loop_
_entity.id
_entity.type
_entity.pdbx_description
1 polymer ?
#
loop_
_entity_poly.entity_id
_entity_poly.type
_entity_poly.pdbx_seq_one_letter_code
_entity_poly.pdbx_strand_id
1 'polypeptide(L)'
;MKLALILSGAVSLGSFEAGVLTEVLYVLDLLAERGTPCTLDVITGASAGSMTAALVARAVMNDFADRALLHDAWVERIDIRALASAIPPNAFLSRAPIERTAADFLTGRPLGSAARARFAPEELRLGFTLSNITGVDYAIPDRLSQGAAFTSTFYAERRRFTIDRASAEDRETWEAVKRAAVASGNFPLAFPPTMLASAKESWPNAATDPLPGEFCYVDGGIFNNEPIKEAVQLSLAADGGEIDDERKFLLVDANLDRSAVQEFTSEKSLLATAARLAAIIEGESAANDWLRARRVNQEIAWRDELLPRLRGMVESNGVADPRAFNDELRRSAESIVARKQELFPGRYPADYLDQSLIRTARKHAEVIAGLGPERTAMLTTMIFVLNSIAGLDKKDELDIDVIYADPGQTAGDRLMSFGGFFNREWREFDFRLGRQKAYALLPRILGVEKDYPRERGPQGMDLYVNPVDYSGVTMRDADEAQRRVLRDSAVARVKAMATDYVPGPRWLRFAMGPIARWAVGRVIGKKIDELLEL
;
A
#
# COMPACT_ATOMS: atom_id res chain seq x y z
N MET A 1 -20.33 -10.30 -4.98
CA MET A 1 -19.42 -9.34 -4.31
C MET A 1 -17.96 -9.70 -4.57
N LYS A 2 -17.15 -8.72 -5.00
CA LYS A 2 -15.69 -8.83 -5.13
C LYS A 2 -15.01 -7.91 -4.13
N LEU A 3 -13.94 -8.36 -3.49
CA LEU A 3 -13.20 -7.59 -2.49
C LEU A 3 -11.77 -7.31 -2.93
N ALA A 4 -11.38 -6.04 -2.89
CA ALA A 4 -9.99 -5.60 -2.99
C ALA A 4 -9.49 -5.13 -1.62
N LEU A 5 -8.44 -5.76 -1.10
CA LEU A 5 -7.78 -5.36 0.15
C LEU A 5 -6.63 -4.39 -0.13
N ILE A 6 -6.55 -3.34 0.68
CA ILE A 6 -5.50 -2.32 0.64
C ILE A 6 -4.88 -2.28 2.03
N LEU A 7 -3.60 -2.63 2.15
CA LEU A 7 -2.90 -2.69 3.43
C LEU A 7 -1.84 -1.60 3.52
N SER A 8 -1.93 -0.78 4.56
CA SER A 8 -1.01 0.31 4.81
C SER A 8 0.39 -0.17 5.25
N GLY A 9 1.37 0.74 5.27
CA GLY A 9 2.60 0.51 6.02
C GLY A 9 2.47 0.95 7.48
N ALA A 10 2.86 0.07 8.41
CA ALA A 10 2.71 0.32 9.85
C ALA A 10 3.77 -0.36 10.77
N VAL A 11 4.91 -0.82 10.24
CA VAL A 11 6.01 -1.45 10.99
C VAL A 11 5.52 -2.57 11.95
N SER A 12 5.60 -2.40 13.29
CA SER A 12 5.19 -3.46 14.24
C SER A 12 3.68 -3.57 14.42
N LEU A 13 2.94 -2.59 13.92
CA LEU A 13 1.46 -2.60 13.88
C LEU A 13 0.91 -3.48 12.76
N GLY A 14 1.78 -4.16 12.00
CA GLY A 14 1.35 -5.33 11.23
C GLY A 14 0.62 -6.36 12.09
N SER A 15 0.83 -6.36 13.42
CA SER A 15 0.01 -7.09 14.39
C SER A 15 -1.47 -6.68 14.39
N PHE A 16 -1.79 -5.39 14.39
CA PHE A 16 -3.15 -4.88 14.23
C PHE A 16 -3.76 -5.30 12.88
N GLU A 17 -3.02 -5.10 11.79
CA GLU A 17 -3.47 -5.46 10.44
C GLU A 17 -3.76 -6.96 10.32
N ALA A 18 -2.86 -7.79 10.87
CA ALA A 18 -3.03 -9.24 10.94
C ALA A 18 -4.29 -9.64 11.74
N GLY A 19 -4.59 -8.90 12.80
CA GLY A 19 -5.84 -9.04 13.56
C GLY A 19 -7.06 -8.76 12.69
N VAL A 20 -7.11 -7.60 12.05
CA VAL A 20 -8.20 -7.22 11.13
C VAL A 20 -8.40 -8.30 10.06
N LEU A 21 -7.32 -8.74 9.43
CA LEU A 21 -7.37 -9.70 8.33
C LEU A 21 -7.75 -11.10 8.77
N THR A 22 -7.37 -11.50 9.99
CA THR A 22 -7.84 -12.76 10.59
C THR A 22 -9.37 -12.79 10.66
N GLU A 23 -9.99 -11.65 10.98
CA GLU A 23 -11.45 -11.52 11.05
C GLU A 23 -12.10 -11.39 9.67
N VAL A 24 -11.53 -10.58 8.78
CA VAL A 24 -12.02 -10.44 7.39
C VAL A 24 -12.07 -11.81 6.70
N LEU A 25 -10.99 -12.58 6.78
CA LEU A 25 -10.91 -13.91 6.18
C LEU A 25 -11.92 -14.89 6.80
N TYR A 26 -12.16 -14.80 8.11
CA TYR A 26 -13.17 -15.60 8.79
C TYR A 26 -14.59 -15.27 8.28
N VAL A 27 -14.92 -13.98 8.17
CA VAL A 27 -16.23 -13.55 7.64
C VAL A 27 -16.41 -13.95 6.18
N LEU A 28 -15.38 -13.85 5.35
CA LEU A 28 -15.45 -14.31 3.95
C LEU A 28 -15.69 -15.81 3.86
N ASP A 29 -15.06 -16.62 4.71
CA ASP A 29 -15.31 -18.07 4.75
C ASP A 29 -16.74 -18.37 5.20
N LEU A 30 -17.24 -17.66 6.22
CA LEU A 30 -18.62 -17.77 6.69
C LEU A 30 -19.65 -17.41 5.61
N LEU A 31 -19.40 -16.33 4.86
CA LEU A 31 -20.27 -15.91 3.75
C LEU A 31 -20.27 -16.97 2.64
N ALA A 32 -19.09 -17.47 2.26
CA ALA A 32 -18.95 -18.52 1.26
C ALA A 32 -19.63 -19.83 1.70
N GLU A 33 -19.49 -20.21 2.97
CA GLU A 33 -20.17 -21.39 3.54
C GLU A 33 -21.69 -21.26 3.50
N ARG A 34 -22.23 -20.06 3.74
CA ARG A 34 -23.66 -19.75 3.65
C ARG A 34 -24.17 -19.61 2.20
N GLY A 35 -23.29 -19.80 1.20
CA GLY A 35 -23.65 -19.72 -0.21
C GLY A 35 -23.73 -18.29 -0.76
N THR A 36 -23.25 -17.29 -0.03
CA THR A 36 -23.13 -15.90 -0.51
C THR A 36 -21.91 -15.79 -1.41
N PRO A 37 -22.05 -15.44 -2.71
CA PRO A 37 -20.91 -15.32 -3.62
C PRO A 37 -19.98 -14.16 -3.22
N CYS A 38 -18.79 -14.52 -2.75
CA CYS A 38 -17.73 -13.57 -2.41
C CYS A 38 -16.37 -14.07 -2.90
N THR A 39 -15.55 -13.15 -3.42
CA THR A 39 -14.18 -13.45 -3.85
C THR A 39 -13.22 -12.36 -3.37
N LEU A 40 -12.05 -12.79 -2.88
CA LEU A 40 -10.93 -11.88 -2.60
C LEU A 40 -9.91 -12.01 -3.73
N ASP A 41 -9.93 -11.09 -4.69
CA ASP A 41 -9.18 -11.20 -5.95
C ASP A 41 -8.06 -10.16 -6.12
N VAL A 42 -8.02 -9.15 -5.25
CA VAL A 42 -6.97 -8.11 -5.25
C VAL A 42 -6.48 -7.88 -3.83
N ILE A 43 -5.16 -7.88 -3.64
CA ILE A 43 -4.52 -7.46 -2.39
C ILE A 43 -3.34 -6.55 -2.72
N THR A 44 -3.31 -5.35 -2.16
CA THR A 44 -2.15 -4.46 -2.23
C THR A 44 -1.59 -4.16 -0.85
N GLY A 45 -0.29 -3.90 -0.79
CA GLY A 45 0.41 -3.65 0.47
C GLY A 45 1.58 -2.69 0.32
N ALA A 46 1.89 -2.00 1.41
CA ALA A 46 3.13 -1.24 1.62
C ALA A 46 3.77 -1.67 2.93
N SER A 47 5.11 -1.74 3.01
CA SER A 47 5.83 -2.08 4.24
C SER A 47 5.32 -3.36 4.92
N ALA A 48 4.98 -3.29 6.21
CA ALA A 48 4.31 -4.33 6.97
C ALA A 48 3.07 -4.90 6.24
N GLY A 49 2.25 -4.05 5.61
CA GLY A 49 1.10 -4.45 4.82
C GLY A 49 1.47 -5.35 3.65
N SER A 50 2.63 -5.18 2.99
CA SER A 50 3.08 -6.12 1.94
C SER A 50 3.42 -7.50 2.48
N MET A 51 4.04 -7.57 3.67
CA MET A 51 4.35 -8.83 4.34
C MET A 51 3.06 -9.54 4.76
N THR A 52 2.11 -8.80 5.33
CA THR A 52 0.79 -9.31 5.72
C THR A 52 -0.02 -9.74 4.48
N ALA A 53 0.03 -8.97 3.38
CA ALA A 53 -0.59 -9.33 2.11
C ALA A 53 -0.06 -10.66 1.56
N ALA A 54 1.25 -10.89 1.63
CA ALA A 54 1.85 -12.15 1.20
C ALA A 54 1.37 -13.36 2.04
N LEU A 55 1.23 -13.19 3.36
CA LEU A 55 0.70 -14.23 4.24
C LEU A 55 -0.79 -14.51 3.96
N VAL A 56 -1.60 -13.46 3.75
CA VAL A 56 -3.01 -13.60 3.35
C VAL A 56 -3.12 -14.31 2.01
N ALA A 57 -2.34 -13.89 1.01
CA ALA A 57 -2.35 -14.51 -0.31
C ALA A 57 -2.03 -16.00 -0.24
N ARG A 58 -1.07 -16.38 0.61
CA ARG A 58 -0.73 -17.78 0.84
C ARG A 58 -1.90 -18.53 1.46
N ALA A 59 -2.50 -18.00 2.53
CA ALA A 59 -3.64 -18.63 3.18
C ALA A 59 -4.83 -18.81 2.20
N VAL A 60 -5.09 -17.80 1.38
CA VAL A 60 -6.19 -17.84 0.42
C VAL A 60 -5.94 -18.84 -0.70
N MET A 61 -4.75 -18.85 -1.30
CA MET A 61 -4.48 -19.61 -2.52
C MET A 61 -3.91 -21.02 -2.29
N ASN A 62 -3.29 -21.28 -1.13
CA ASN A 62 -2.70 -22.58 -0.82
C ASN A 62 -3.53 -23.36 0.21
N ASP A 63 -3.47 -22.94 1.48
CA ASP A 63 -4.07 -23.63 2.61
C ASP A 63 -4.72 -22.60 3.54
N PHE A 64 -6.05 -22.63 3.65
CA PHE A 64 -6.77 -21.67 4.47
C PHE A 64 -6.43 -21.77 5.97
N ALA A 65 -5.93 -22.92 6.43
CA ALA A 65 -5.43 -23.07 7.80
C ALA A 65 -4.18 -22.21 8.07
N ASP A 66 -3.43 -21.84 7.02
CA ASP A 66 -2.29 -20.92 7.13
C ASP A 66 -2.72 -19.49 7.52
N ARG A 67 -4.02 -19.18 7.62
CA ARG A 67 -4.51 -17.94 8.26
C ARG A 67 -3.95 -17.77 9.68
N ALA A 68 -3.74 -18.86 10.42
CA ALA A 68 -3.16 -18.82 11.76
C ALA A 68 -1.72 -18.25 11.78
N LEU A 69 -1.02 -18.26 10.63
CA LEU A 69 0.33 -17.69 10.51
C LEU A 69 0.36 -16.17 10.62
N LEU A 70 -0.78 -15.48 10.41
CA LEU A 70 -0.87 -14.05 10.63
C LEU A 70 -0.54 -13.69 12.09
N HIS A 71 -1.10 -14.46 13.03
CA HIS A 71 -0.82 -14.31 14.45
C HIS A 71 0.61 -14.73 14.81
N ASP A 72 1.05 -15.92 14.36
CA ASP A 72 2.40 -16.44 14.66
C ASP A 72 3.49 -15.46 14.15
N ALA A 73 3.35 -14.95 12.93
CA ALA A 73 4.30 -14.02 12.33
C ALA A 73 4.45 -12.72 13.12
N TRP A 74 3.32 -12.09 13.45
CA TRP A 74 3.31 -10.74 14.00
C TRP A 74 3.35 -10.71 15.52
N VAL A 75 2.83 -11.72 16.22
CA VAL A 75 2.79 -11.74 17.68
C VAL A 75 3.96 -12.53 18.25
N GLU A 76 4.23 -13.74 17.74
CA GLU A 76 5.13 -14.70 18.39
C GLU A 76 6.58 -14.61 17.91
N ARG A 77 6.81 -14.46 16.60
CA ARG A 77 8.13 -14.74 15.99
C ARG A 77 9.16 -13.62 16.05
N ILE A 78 8.72 -12.37 16.18
CA ILE A 78 9.60 -11.21 16.00
C ILE A 78 9.75 -10.44 17.32
N ASP A 79 10.98 -10.22 17.76
CA ASP A 79 11.28 -9.39 18.94
C ASP A 79 12.49 -8.49 18.71
N ILE A 80 12.60 -7.43 19.52
CA ILE A 80 13.64 -6.42 19.35
C ILE A 80 15.05 -6.94 19.63
N ARG A 81 15.24 -7.96 20.47
CA ARG A 81 16.57 -8.53 20.75
C ARG A 81 17.08 -9.25 19.51
N ALA A 82 16.23 -10.01 18.83
CA ALA A 82 16.56 -10.67 17.58
C ALA A 82 16.91 -9.63 16.49
N LEU A 83 16.12 -8.57 16.36
CA LEU A 83 16.37 -7.49 15.39
C LEU A 83 17.65 -6.69 15.73
N ALA A 84 17.99 -6.52 17.00
CA ALA A 84 19.20 -5.81 17.44
C ALA A 84 20.46 -6.70 17.44
N SER A 85 20.37 -7.94 16.95
CA SER A 85 21.47 -8.90 16.86
C SER A 85 22.01 -9.01 15.42
N ALA A 86 23.31 -9.28 15.27
CA ALA A 86 23.96 -9.48 13.96
C ALA A 86 23.64 -8.39 12.91
N ILE A 87 23.66 -7.12 13.33
CA ILE A 87 23.25 -5.99 12.50
C ILE A 87 24.29 -5.74 11.38
N PRO A 88 23.87 -5.64 10.11
CA PRO A 88 24.77 -5.37 8.99
C PRO A 88 25.38 -3.96 9.03
N PRO A 89 26.49 -3.68 8.32
CA PRO A 89 27.20 -2.41 8.39
C PRO A 89 26.36 -1.15 8.13
N ASN A 90 25.37 -1.27 7.25
CA ASN A 90 24.55 -0.20 6.69
C ASN A 90 23.13 -0.10 7.29
N ALA A 91 22.89 -0.63 8.49
CA ALA A 91 21.59 -0.57 9.16
C ALA A 91 21.71 -0.48 10.69
N PHE A 92 20.60 -0.15 11.36
CA PHE A 92 20.47 -0.17 12.82
C PHE A 92 19.87 -1.46 13.38
N LEU A 93 19.16 -2.22 12.55
CA LEU A 93 18.56 -3.50 12.86
C LEU A 93 18.90 -4.53 11.78
N SER A 94 18.88 -5.79 12.17
CA SER A 94 18.98 -6.94 11.29
C SER A 94 17.60 -7.34 10.79
N ARG A 95 17.48 -7.51 9.47
CA ARG A 95 16.29 -8.09 8.83
C ARG A 95 16.25 -9.62 8.89
N ALA A 96 17.32 -10.27 9.36
CA ALA A 96 17.43 -11.73 9.32
C ALA A 96 16.30 -12.47 10.07
N PRO A 97 15.78 -11.99 11.21
CA PRO A 97 14.59 -12.60 11.84
C PRO A 97 13.33 -12.54 10.96
N ILE A 98 13.14 -11.42 10.26
CA ILE A 98 12.02 -11.21 9.33
C ILE A 98 12.15 -12.16 8.13
N GLU A 99 13.33 -12.21 7.51
CA GLU A 99 13.60 -13.09 6.38
C GLU A 99 13.43 -14.57 6.71
N ARG A 100 13.87 -15.00 7.89
CA ARG A 100 13.67 -16.38 8.35
C ARG A 100 12.20 -16.71 8.55
N THR A 101 11.45 -15.82 9.21
CA THR A 101 10.00 -16.01 9.40
C THR A 101 9.26 -16.06 8.07
N ALA A 102 9.58 -15.13 7.16
CA ALA A 102 9.00 -15.10 5.82
C ALA A 102 9.39 -16.34 5.00
N ALA A 103 10.64 -16.81 5.13
CA ALA A 103 11.07 -18.06 4.49
C ALA A 103 10.29 -19.24 5.06
N ASP A 104 10.24 -19.44 6.38
CA ASP A 104 9.51 -20.53 7.02
C ASP A 104 8.05 -20.60 6.56
N PHE A 105 7.37 -19.46 6.46
CA PHE A 105 5.93 -19.42 6.17
C PHE A 105 5.61 -19.41 4.69
N LEU A 106 6.24 -18.53 3.90
CA LEU A 106 5.91 -18.40 2.49
C LEU A 106 6.53 -19.52 1.66
N THR A 107 7.63 -20.10 2.13
CA THR A 107 8.37 -21.08 1.37
C THR A 107 8.69 -22.35 2.21
N GLY A 108 8.91 -22.33 3.51
CA GLY A 108 9.27 -23.53 4.29
C GLY A 108 8.16 -24.58 4.35
N ARG A 109 6.91 -24.16 4.18
CA ARG A 109 5.72 -25.01 4.23
C ARG A 109 5.38 -25.61 2.85
N PRO A 110 4.74 -26.80 2.79
CA PRO A 110 4.26 -27.38 1.54
C PRO A 110 3.41 -26.40 0.74
N LEU A 111 3.60 -26.38 -0.57
CA LEU A 111 2.75 -25.65 -1.51
C LEU A 111 1.71 -26.62 -2.08
N GLY A 112 0.49 -26.16 -2.23
CA GLY A 112 -0.62 -26.99 -2.70
C GLY A 112 -1.91 -26.18 -2.72
N SER A 113 -2.76 -26.39 -3.73
CA SER A 113 -4.00 -25.62 -3.92
C SER A 113 -5.28 -26.33 -3.46
N ALA A 114 -5.15 -27.54 -2.89
CA ALA A 114 -6.28 -28.40 -2.54
C ALA A 114 -7.08 -27.89 -1.32
N ALA A 115 -6.42 -27.21 -0.38
CA ALA A 115 -6.99 -26.70 0.87
C ALA A 115 -7.22 -25.17 0.83
N ARG A 116 -7.24 -24.57 -0.37
CA ARG A 116 -7.43 -23.14 -0.56
C ARG A 116 -8.78 -22.66 0.00
N ALA A 117 -8.87 -21.36 0.29
CA ALA A 117 -10.10 -20.76 0.83
C ALA A 117 -11.31 -20.96 -0.11
N ARG A 118 -12.52 -21.06 0.46
CA ARG A 118 -13.77 -21.20 -0.32
C ARG A 118 -14.04 -20.01 -1.24
N PHE A 119 -13.58 -18.83 -0.84
CA PHE A 119 -13.67 -17.56 -1.57
C PHE A 119 -12.40 -17.24 -2.38
N ALA A 120 -11.49 -18.21 -2.54
CA ALA A 120 -10.29 -18.02 -3.35
C ALA A 120 -10.67 -17.82 -4.83
N PRO A 121 -10.09 -16.81 -5.50
CA PRO A 121 -10.37 -16.53 -6.91
C PRO A 121 -9.71 -17.58 -7.82
N GLU A 122 -10.03 -17.51 -9.11
CA GLU A 122 -9.24 -18.21 -10.13
C GLU A 122 -7.84 -17.60 -10.25
N GLU A 123 -7.76 -16.26 -10.20
CA GLU A 123 -6.53 -15.49 -10.23
C GLU A 123 -6.54 -14.41 -9.13
N LEU A 124 -5.62 -14.51 -8.19
CA LEU A 124 -5.37 -13.49 -7.18
C LEU A 124 -4.30 -12.51 -7.67
N ARG A 125 -4.59 -11.22 -7.70
CA ARG A 125 -3.66 -10.16 -8.09
C ARG A 125 -3.06 -9.50 -6.86
N LEU A 126 -1.73 -9.51 -6.74
CA LEU A 126 -0.97 -8.89 -5.67
C LEU A 126 -0.23 -7.65 -6.18
N GLY A 127 -0.17 -6.59 -5.36
CA GLY A 127 0.61 -5.39 -5.66
C GLY A 127 1.36 -4.87 -4.43
N PHE A 128 2.69 -4.87 -4.45
CA PHE A 128 3.53 -4.36 -3.36
C PHE A 128 4.24 -3.08 -3.76
N THR A 129 4.19 -2.05 -2.91
CA THR A 129 4.93 -0.80 -3.15
C THR A 129 6.40 -0.98 -2.79
N LEU A 130 7.28 -0.35 -3.57
CA LEU A 130 8.73 -0.42 -3.39
C LEU A 130 9.35 0.93 -3.72
N SER A 131 10.43 1.27 -3.03
CA SER A 131 11.21 2.47 -3.35
C SER A 131 12.56 2.06 -3.93
N ASN A 132 12.70 2.24 -5.24
CA ASN A 132 13.91 1.93 -5.99
C ASN A 132 14.89 3.09 -5.89
N ILE A 133 15.87 2.99 -4.99
CA ILE A 133 16.87 4.03 -4.74
C ILE A 133 18.00 4.06 -5.78
N THR A 134 18.03 3.10 -6.70
CA THR A 134 18.84 3.22 -7.91
C THR A 134 18.22 4.22 -8.89
N GLY A 135 16.89 4.32 -8.93
CA GLY A 135 16.14 5.27 -9.75
C GLY A 135 16.01 4.85 -11.21
N VAL A 136 14.97 5.36 -11.88
CA VAL A 136 14.73 5.16 -13.31
C VAL A 136 14.37 6.48 -13.98
N ASP A 137 15.02 6.75 -15.11
CA ASP A 137 14.83 7.97 -15.88
C ASP A 137 13.61 7.89 -16.80
N TYR A 138 12.83 8.97 -16.78
CA TYR A 138 11.69 9.18 -17.65
C TYR A 138 11.84 10.48 -18.43
N ALA A 139 11.48 10.43 -19.71
CA ALA A 139 11.46 11.59 -20.57
C ALA A 139 10.10 12.26 -20.42
N ILE A 140 10.09 13.48 -19.88
CA ILE A 140 8.89 14.28 -19.70
C ILE A 140 8.81 15.26 -20.88
N PRO A 141 7.78 15.16 -21.75
CA PRO A 141 7.65 16.06 -22.88
C PRO A 141 7.44 17.50 -22.41
N ASP A 142 8.25 18.44 -22.90
CA ASP A 142 7.97 19.86 -22.77
C ASP A 142 7.02 20.29 -23.91
N ARG A 143 5.91 20.92 -23.52
CA ARG A 143 4.92 21.43 -24.48
C ARG A 143 5.36 22.73 -25.15
N LEU A 144 6.23 23.52 -24.52
CA LEU A 144 6.60 24.85 -25.00
C LEU A 144 7.81 24.83 -25.94
N SER A 145 8.68 23.83 -25.81
CA SER A 145 9.83 23.65 -26.69
C SER A 145 9.58 22.50 -27.65
N GLN A 146 9.44 22.81 -28.95
CA GLN A 146 9.04 21.93 -30.05
C GLN A 146 9.68 20.52 -30.03
N GLY A 147 9.10 19.58 -29.28
CA GLY A 147 9.58 18.20 -29.17
C GLY A 147 10.76 17.98 -28.24
N ALA A 148 11.18 18.97 -27.44
CA ALA A 148 12.16 18.71 -26.39
C ALA A 148 11.49 17.99 -25.21
N ALA A 149 12.19 17.02 -24.64
CA ALA A 149 11.81 16.39 -23.38
C ALA A 149 12.91 16.70 -22.36
N PHE A 150 12.53 16.88 -21.09
CA PHE A 150 13.49 16.87 -20.01
C PHE A 150 13.45 15.52 -19.30
N THR A 151 14.63 15.03 -18.91
CA THR A 151 14.74 13.76 -18.18
C THR A 151 14.56 14.01 -16.69
N SER A 152 13.75 13.18 -16.04
CA SER A 152 13.59 13.18 -14.58
C SER A 152 13.65 11.75 -14.06
N THR A 153 14.34 11.56 -12.94
CA THR A 153 14.50 10.26 -12.29
C THR A 153 13.38 10.04 -11.28
N PHE A 154 12.70 8.90 -11.39
CA PHE A 154 11.66 8.46 -10.47
C PHE A 154 12.16 7.30 -9.62
N TYR A 155 11.74 7.28 -8.35
CA TYR A 155 12.16 6.30 -7.35
C TYR A 155 11.01 5.44 -6.83
N ALA A 156 9.76 5.85 -7.06
CA ALA A 156 8.58 5.09 -6.66
C ALA A 156 8.32 3.95 -7.66
N GLU A 157 8.24 2.72 -7.15
CA GLU A 157 7.98 1.51 -7.94
C GLU A 157 6.92 0.63 -7.26
N ARG A 158 6.49 -0.41 -7.96
CA ARG A 158 5.65 -1.47 -7.43
C ARG A 158 6.01 -2.80 -8.06
N ARG A 159 5.71 -3.90 -7.38
CA ARG A 159 5.77 -5.25 -7.94
C ARG A 159 4.42 -5.91 -7.91
N ARG A 160 4.08 -6.52 -9.05
CA ARG A 160 2.80 -7.18 -9.27
C ARG A 160 3.00 -8.66 -9.45
N PHE A 161 2.07 -9.45 -8.90
CA PHE A 161 2.03 -10.89 -9.09
C PHE A 161 0.60 -11.30 -9.42
N THR A 162 0.45 -12.30 -10.28
CA THR A 162 -0.82 -13.00 -10.49
C THR A 162 -0.63 -14.42 -10.00
N ILE A 163 -1.41 -14.82 -9.01
CA ILE A 163 -1.38 -16.15 -8.40
C ILE A 163 -2.64 -16.89 -8.85
N ASP A 164 -2.47 -17.83 -9.76
CA ASP A 164 -3.45 -18.83 -10.16
C ASP A 164 -3.15 -20.19 -9.49
N ARG A 165 -3.85 -21.26 -9.88
CA ARG A 165 -3.60 -22.59 -9.31
C ARG A 165 -2.18 -23.10 -9.58
N ALA A 166 -1.62 -22.86 -10.77
CA ALA A 166 -0.30 -23.38 -11.13
C ALA A 166 0.82 -22.65 -10.38
N SER A 167 0.75 -21.32 -10.38
CA SER A 167 1.69 -20.44 -9.69
C SER A 167 1.54 -20.48 -8.16
N ALA A 168 0.36 -20.82 -7.62
CA ALA A 168 0.19 -21.09 -6.19
C ALA A 168 1.05 -22.28 -5.73
N GLU A 169 1.29 -23.26 -6.60
CA GLU A 169 2.12 -24.44 -6.32
C GLU A 169 3.60 -24.25 -6.69
N ASP A 170 3.93 -23.12 -7.33
CA ASP A 170 5.27 -22.81 -7.78
C ASP A 170 6.13 -22.16 -6.69
N ARG A 171 7.25 -22.82 -6.41
CA ARG A 171 8.28 -22.37 -5.48
C ARG A 171 8.84 -21.00 -5.83
N GLU A 172 9.16 -20.79 -7.10
CA GLU A 172 9.90 -19.62 -7.56
C GLU A 172 9.02 -18.37 -7.46
N THR A 173 7.75 -18.49 -7.81
CA THR A 173 6.73 -17.47 -7.58
C THR A 173 6.68 -17.03 -6.12
N TRP A 174 6.57 -17.97 -5.16
CA TRP A 174 6.53 -17.60 -3.74
C TRP A 174 7.86 -17.04 -3.21
N GLU A 175 8.99 -17.44 -3.77
CA GLU A 175 10.28 -16.83 -3.47
C GLU A 175 10.33 -15.38 -3.95
N ALA A 176 9.79 -15.08 -5.13
CA ALA A 176 9.69 -13.72 -5.66
C ALA A 176 8.73 -12.85 -4.83
N VAL A 177 7.55 -13.39 -4.47
CA VAL A 177 6.58 -12.74 -3.56
C VAL A 177 7.25 -12.43 -2.22
N LYS A 178 7.94 -13.41 -1.62
CA LYS A 178 8.67 -13.23 -0.34
C LYS A 178 9.71 -12.12 -0.45
N ARG A 179 10.57 -12.16 -1.47
CA ARG A 179 11.64 -11.16 -1.66
C ARG A 179 11.07 -9.75 -1.83
N ALA A 180 10.00 -9.60 -2.61
CA ALA A 180 9.35 -8.31 -2.82
C ALA A 180 8.63 -7.80 -1.55
N ALA A 181 7.91 -8.67 -0.84
CA ALA A 181 7.22 -8.32 0.39
C ALA A 181 8.20 -7.89 1.50
N VAL A 182 9.31 -8.61 1.67
CA VAL A 182 10.35 -8.24 2.63
C VAL A 182 11.03 -6.93 2.24
N ALA A 183 11.37 -6.76 0.95
CA ALA A 183 11.98 -5.52 0.47
C ALA A 183 11.07 -4.30 0.69
N SER A 184 9.76 -4.48 0.53
CA SER A 184 8.75 -3.44 0.75
C SER A 184 8.73 -2.94 2.20
N GLY A 185 9.18 -3.72 3.19
CA GLY A 185 9.28 -3.33 4.61
C GLY A 185 10.68 -3.00 5.10
N ASN A 186 11.66 -2.80 4.21
CA ASN A 186 13.00 -2.38 4.59
C ASN A 186 13.04 -0.88 4.93
N PHE A 187 12.43 -0.51 6.07
CA PHE A 187 12.35 0.87 6.54
C PHE A 187 13.75 1.51 6.56
N PRO A 188 13.95 2.69 5.91
CA PRO A 188 15.25 3.32 5.81
C PRO A 188 15.95 3.50 7.16
N LEU A 189 17.27 3.30 7.17
CA LEU A 189 18.13 3.33 8.34
C LEU A 189 17.88 2.17 9.33
N ALA A 190 16.64 1.76 9.57
CA ALA A 190 16.33 0.62 10.41
C ALA A 190 16.85 -0.68 9.79
N PHE A 191 16.47 -0.98 8.55
CA PHE A 191 16.84 -2.21 7.84
C PHE A 191 17.73 -1.91 6.63
N PRO A 192 18.57 -2.87 6.20
CA PRO A 192 19.43 -2.68 5.04
C PRO A 192 18.61 -2.68 3.74
N PRO A 193 19.02 -1.90 2.71
CA PRO A 193 18.43 -2.01 1.38
C PRO A 193 18.67 -3.40 0.77
N THR A 194 17.84 -3.78 -0.20
CA THR A 194 17.90 -5.10 -0.86
C THR A 194 18.02 -4.97 -2.37
N MET A 195 18.86 -5.81 -2.95
CA MET A 195 18.96 -5.96 -4.41
C MET A 195 17.88 -6.91 -4.91
N LEU A 196 17.09 -6.46 -5.90
CA LEU A 196 16.11 -7.29 -6.60
C LEU A 196 16.27 -7.12 -8.11
N ALA A 197 16.11 -8.21 -8.87
CA ALA A 197 16.08 -8.15 -10.32
C ALA A 197 14.92 -7.24 -10.81
N SER A 198 15.20 -6.35 -11.75
CA SER A 198 14.16 -5.55 -12.41
C SER A 198 13.37 -6.39 -13.40
N ALA A 199 12.04 -6.31 -13.32
CA ALA A 199 11.17 -6.77 -14.37
C ALA A 199 11.01 -5.62 -15.37
N LYS A 200 11.44 -5.80 -16.62
CA LYS A 200 11.40 -4.77 -17.67
C LYS A 200 9.98 -4.22 -17.87
N GLU A 201 8.95 -5.04 -17.57
CA GLU A 201 7.53 -4.64 -17.61
C GLU A 201 7.15 -3.57 -16.57
N SER A 202 7.97 -3.34 -15.54
CA SER A 202 7.71 -2.35 -14.48
C SER A 202 7.90 -0.91 -14.96
N TRP A 203 8.52 -0.71 -16.14
CA TRP A 203 8.97 0.60 -16.63
C TRP A 203 8.48 0.90 -18.05
N PRO A 204 7.15 0.99 -18.27
CA PRO A 204 6.64 1.41 -19.56
C PRO A 204 7.14 2.84 -19.86
N ASN A 205 7.79 3.03 -21.01
CA ASN A 205 8.28 4.32 -21.51
C ASN A 205 9.43 4.96 -20.70
N ALA A 206 10.29 4.17 -20.03
CA ALA A 206 11.55 4.69 -19.50
C ALA A 206 12.40 5.31 -20.62
N ALA A 207 13.09 6.42 -20.33
CA ALA A 207 13.90 7.15 -21.31
C ALA A 207 15.19 6.42 -21.68
N THR A 208 15.70 5.64 -20.74
CA THR A 208 16.91 4.83 -20.88
C THR A 208 16.56 3.39 -20.60
N ASP A 209 17.22 2.46 -21.31
CA ASP A 209 17.17 1.06 -20.89
C ASP A 209 17.68 1.00 -19.45
N PRO A 210 16.90 0.45 -18.51
CA PRO A 210 17.33 0.34 -17.13
C PRO A 210 18.68 -0.38 -17.08
N LEU A 211 19.59 0.05 -16.20
CA LEU A 211 20.89 -0.60 -16.00
C LEU A 211 20.68 -2.13 -15.96
N PRO A 212 21.38 -2.93 -16.78
CA PRO A 212 21.21 -4.37 -16.75
C PRO A 212 21.58 -4.89 -15.36
N GLY A 213 20.65 -5.59 -14.70
CA GLY A 213 20.90 -6.26 -13.43
C GLY A 213 19.86 -6.01 -12.34
N GLU A 214 20.33 -6.07 -11.09
CA GLU A 214 19.53 -5.85 -9.89
C GLU A 214 19.48 -4.37 -9.53
N PHE A 215 18.30 -3.90 -9.13
CA PHE A 215 18.08 -2.56 -8.59
C PHE A 215 18.06 -2.61 -7.06
N CYS A 216 18.39 -1.49 -6.44
CA CYS A 216 18.47 -1.37 -5.00
C CYS A 216 17.15 -0.81 -4.45
N TYR A 217 16.53 -1.53 -3.52
CA TYR A 217 15.22 -1.23 -2.98
C TYR A 217 15.22 -1.03 -1.47
N VAL A 218 14.36 -0.13 -1.03
CA VAL A 218 13.97 0.09 0.37
C VAL A 218 12.44 0.13 0.47
N ASP A 219 11.95 0.43 1.67
CA ASP A 219 10.53 0.48 1.99
C ASP A 219 9.69 1.29 0.99
N GLY A 220 8.57 0.72 0.55
CA GLY A 220 7.64 1.37 -0.38
C GLY A 220 6.85 2.53 0.21
N GLY A 221 6.67 2.54 1.53
CA GLY A 221 5.94 3.54 2.30
C GLY A 221 6.55 4.95 2.26
N ILE A 222 7.80 5.08 1.78
CA ILE A 222 8.44 6.39 1.54
C ILE A 222 7.65 7.20 0.50
N PHE A 223 7.17 6.56 -0.57
CA PHE A 223 6.49 7.25 -1.66
C PHE A 223 5.02 6.84 -1.79
N ASN A 224 4.66 5.65 -1.35
CA ASN A 224 3.29 5.14 -1.39
C ASN A 224 3.03 4.20 -0.21
N ASN A 225 2.51 4.77 0.87
CA ASN A 225 2.17 4.03 2.08
C ASN A 225 0.76 3.42 2.07
N GLU A 226 -0.13 3.92 1.21
CA GLU A 226 -1.52 3.45 1.08
C GLU A 226 -1.80 3.17 -0.40
N PRO A 227 -1.55 1.94 -0.89
CA PRO A 227 -1.57 1.62 -2.32
C PRO A 227 -2.98 1.53 -2.95
N ILE A 228 -3.83 2.54 -2.72
CA ILE A 228 -5.20 2.66 -3.23
C ILE A 228 -5.19 2.65 -4.76
N LYS A 229 -4.36 3.50 -5.37
CA LYS A 229 -4.26 3.59 -6.84
C LYS A 229 -3.88 2.25 -7.46
N GLU A 230 -3.02 1.49 -6.78
CA GLU A 230 -2.60 0.18 -7.26
C GLU A 230 -3.75 -0.83 -7.17
N ALA A 231 -4.52 -0.84 -6.07
CA ALA A 231 -5.67 -1.70 -5.93
C ALA A 231 -6.73 -1.43 -6.99
N VAL A 232 -7.00 -0.16 -7.29
CA VAL A 232 -7.91 0.24 -8.37
C VAL A 232 -7.40 -0.24 -9.73
N GLN A 233 -6.10 -0.12 -10.02
CA GLN A 233 -5.52 -0.59 -11.28
C GLN A 233 -5.61 -2.12 -11.44
N LEU A 234 -5.33 -2.87 -10.37
CA LEU A 234 -5.45 -4.33 -10.39
C LEU A 234 -6.91 -4.78 -10.49
N SER A 235 -7.82 -4.06 -9.84
CA SER A 235 -9.27 -4.29 -9.91
C SER A 235 -9.82 -4.04 -11.31
N LEU A 236 -9.45 -2.92 -11.95
CA LEU A 236 -9.79 -2.63 -13.35
C LEU A 236 -9.31 -3.76 -14.28
N ALA A 237 -8.11 -4.30 -14.04
CA ALA A 237 -7.61 -5.42 -14.83
C ALA A 237 -8.36 -6.72 -14.56
N ALA A 238 -8.79 -6.97 -13.32
CA ALA A 238 -9.60 -8.14 -12.94
C ALA A 238 -11.01 -8.09 -13.53
N ASP A 239 -11.60 -6.89 -13.63
CA ASP A 239 -12.98 -6.68 -14.06
C ASP A 239 -13.13 -6.41 -15.57
N GLY A 240 -12.05 -6.57 -16.36
CA GLY A 240 -12.12 -6.40 -17.82
C GLY A 240 -12.12 -4.94 -18.30
N GLY A 241 -11.67 -4.00 -17.46
CA GLY A 241 -11.38 -2.61 -17.83
C GLY A 241 -12.35 -1.55 -17.29
N GLU A 242 -13.38 -1.97 -16.57
CA GLU A 242 -14.32 -1.13 -15.80
C GLU A 242 -14.50 -1.77 -14.42
N ILE A 243 -14.64 -0.98 -13.35
CA ILE A 243 -14.83 -1.55 -12.02
C ILE A 243 -16.22 -2.17 -11.92
N ASP A 244 -16.31 -3.38 -11.38
CA ASP A 244 -17.57 -4.07 -11.09
C ASP A 244 -18.38 -3.31 -10.03
N ASP A 245 -19.68 -3.09 -10.26
CA ASP A 245 -20.56 -2.35 -9.33
C ASP A 245 -20.65 -3.02 -7.94
N GLU A 246 -20.41 -4.33 -7.85
CA GLU A 246 -20.37 -5.06 -6.57
C GLU A 246 -18.97 -5.12 -5.94
N ARG A 247 -17.98 -4.41 -6.50
CA ARG A 247 -16.63 -4.37 -5.95
C ARG A 247 -16.56 -3.45 -4.73
N LYS A 248 -16.00 -3.99 -3.66
CA LYS A 248 -15.68 -3.24 -2.44
C LYS A 248 -14.17 -3.08 -2.30
N PHE A 249 -13.75 -1.89 -1.89
CA PHE A 249 -12.38 -1.60 -1.51
C PHE A 249 -12.32 -1.47 0.01
N LEU A 250 -11.47 -2.28 0.65
CA LEU A 250 -11.27 -2.23 2.09
C LEU A 250 -9.83 -1.84 2.39
N LEU A 251 -9.65 -0.65 2.95
CA LEU A 251 -8.39 -0.19 3.50
C LEU A 251 -8.27 -0.60 4.97
N VAL A 252 -7.13 -1.18 5.30
CA VAL A 252 -6.71 -1.46 6.68
C VAL A 252 -5.52 -0.57 6.98
N ASP A 253 -5.68 0.34 7.94
CA ASP A 253 -4.63 1.25 8.38
C ASP A 253 -4.55 1.29 9.91
N ALA A 254 -3.40 0.89 10.45
CA ALA A 254 -3.22 0.89 11.89
C ALA A 254 -3.05 2.30 12.50
N ASN A 255 -2.91 3.35 11.68
CA ASN A 255 -2.69 4.72 12.14
C ASN A 255 -3.13 5.76 11.07
N LEU A 256 -4.44 5.97 10.92
CA LEU A 256 -5.04 6.83 9.87
C LEU A 256 -4.86 8.34 10.14
N ASP A 257 -4.88 8.77 11.40
CA ASP A 257 -4.82 10.20 11.78
C ASP A 257 -3.39 10.63 12.18
N ARG A 258 -2.51 10.69 11.17
CA ARG A 258 -1.07 10.93 11.33
C ARG A 258 -0.70 12.41 11.49
N SER A 259 -1.47 13.21 12.24
CA SER A 259 -1.07 14.60 12.50
C SER A 259 0.25 14.62 13.27
N ALA A 260 1.35 14.78 12.54
CA ALA A 260 2.69 14.86 13.10
C ALA A 260 3.05 16.31 13.44
N VAL A 261 2.08 17.19 13.67
CA VAL A 261 2.37 18.59 14.04
C VAL A 261 3.06 18.59 15.41
N GLN A 262 4.29 19.10 15.42
CA GLN A 262 5.07 19.24 16.64
C GLN A 262 5.96 20.48 16.54
N GLU A 263 6.29 21.07 17.68
CA GLU A 263 7.28 22.14 17.73
C GLU A 263 8.66 21.59 17.37
N PHE A 264 9.25 22.08 16.27
CA PHE A 264 10.57 21.70 15.81
C PHE A 264 11.43 22.95 15.60
N THR A 265 12.47 23.09 16.41
CA THR A 265 13.34 24.27 16.44
C THR A 265 14.68 24.01 15.74
N SER A 266 15.39 25.07 15.34
CA SER A 266 16.71 24.98 14.71
C SER A 266 17.80 24.39 15.61
N GLU A 267 17.54 24.28 16.90
CA GLU A 267 18.46 23.71 17.90
C GLU A 267 18.44 22.17 17.94
N LYS A 268 17.54 21.54 17.20
CA LYS A 268 17.45 20.08 17.14
C LYS A 268 18.67 19.51 16.40
N SER A 269 19.18 18.38 16.90
CA SER A 269 20.34 17.70 16.32
C SER A 269 20.05 17.10 14.95
N LEU A 270 21.08 16.88 14.13
CA LEU A 270 20.99 16.19 12.84
C LEU A 270 20.18 14.88 12.86
N LEU A 271 20.34 14.04 13.90
CA LEU A 271 19.57 12.79 14.02
C LEU A 271 18.07 13.03 14.25
N ALA A 272 17.73 14.04 15.06
CA ALA A 272 16.34 14.44 15.29
C ALA A 272 15.73 15.06 14.03
N THR A 273 16.52 15.80 13.25
CA THR A 273 16.12 16.31 11.93
C THR A 273 15.91 15.18 10.93
N ALA A 274 16.81 14.19 10.88
CA ALA A 274 16.68 13.03 10.01
C ALA A 274 15.43 12.19 10.35
N ALA A 275 15.20 11.94 11.65
CA ALA A 275 13.98 11.27 12.12
C ALA A 275 12.72 12.08 11.77
N ARG A 276 12.78 13.41 11.91
CA ARG A 276 11.66 14.29 11.52
C ARG A 276 11.39 14.23 10.02
N LEU A 277 12.42 14.25 9.18
CA LEU A 277 12.28 14.15 7.72
C LEU A 277 11.67 12.80 7.31
N ALA A 278 12.09 11.70 7.93
CA ALA A 278 11.49 10.39 7.69
C ALA A 278 9.99 10.39 8.02
N ALA A 279 9.60 10.92 9.18
CA ALA A 279 8.20 11.03 9.59
C ALA A 279 7.36 11.94 8.67
N ILE A 280 7.96 13.03 8.15
CA ILE A 280 7.29 13.92 7.18
C ILE A 280 6.99 13.17 5.88
N ILE A 281 7.99 12.46 5.35
CA ILE A 281 7.87 11.73 4.08
C ILE A 281 6.76 10.66 4.18
N GLU A 282 6.74 9.91 5.28
CA GLU A 282 5.73 8.88 5.53
C GLU A 282 4.31 9.46 5.66
N GLY A 283 4.13 10.54 6.45
CA GLY A 283 2.82 11.17 6.65
C GLY A 283 2.28 11.87 5.40
N GLU A 284 3.14 12.52 4.62
CA GLU A 284 2.75 13.21 3.39
C GLU A 284 2.37 12.24 2.26
N SER A 285 3.02 11.08 2.18
CA SER A 285 2.69 10.04 1.20
C SER A 285 1.24 9.55 1.35
N ALA A 286 0.84 9.20 2.57
CA ALA A 286 -0.53 8.75 2.91
C ALA A 286 -1.60 9.80 2.58
N ALA A 287 -1.41 11.04 3.05
CA ALA A 287 -2.38 12.13 2.83
C ALA A 287 -2.58 12.45 1.34
N ASN A 288 -1.53 12.36 0.53
CA ASN A 288 -1.60 12.64 -0.90
C ASN A 288 -2.49 11.66 -1.66
N ASP A 289 -2.54 10.38 -1.27
CA ASP A 289 -3.38 9.40 -1.93
C ASP A 289 -4.86 9.57 -1.58
N TRP A 290 -5.19 9.90 -0.33
CA TRP A 290 -6.55 10.30 0.08
C TRP A 290 -7.04 11.55 -0.66
N LEU A 291 -6.22 12.60 -0.72
CA LEU A 291 -6.58 13.84 -1.41
C LEU A 291 -6.86 13.59 -2.90
N ARG A 292 -6.10 12.70 -3.54
CA ARG A 292 -6.32 12.30 -4.93
C ARG A 292 -7.61 11.49 -5.08
N ALA A 293 -7.85 10.50 -4.24
CA ALA A 293 -9.07 9.69 -4.28
C ALA A 293 -10.32 10.56 -4.07
N ARG A 294 -10.32 11.39 -3.03
CA ARG A 294 -11.42 12.32 -2.73
C ARG A 294 -11.66 13.32 -3.86
N ARG A 295 -10.58 13.87 -4.45
CA ARG A 295 -10.71 14.77 -5.61
C ARG A 295 -11.39 14.08 -6.78
N VAL A 296 -11.01 12.85 -7.09
CA VAL A 296 -11.63 12.07 -8.17
C VAL A 296 -13.11 11.79 -7.88
N ASN A 297 -13.46 11.34 -6.67
CA ASN A 297 -14.86 11.11 -6.29
C ASN A 297 -15.68 12.41 -6.39
N GLN A 298 -15.11 13.55 -5.99
CA GLN A 298 -15.80 14.84 -6.11
C GLN A 298 -16.00 15.27 -7.58
N GLU A 299 -15.00 15.07 -8.44
CA GLU A 299 -15.09 15.33 -9.88
C GLU A 299 -16.17 14.43 -10.53
N ILE A 300 -16.31 13.18 -10.07
CA ILE A 300 -17.37 12.24 -10.48
C ILE A 300 -18.75 12.71 -10.01
N ALA A 301 -18.89 13.09 -8.74
CA ALA A 301 -20.15 13.61 -8.21
C ALA A 301 -20.62 14.85 -9.00
N TRP A 302 -19.72 15.79 -9.30
CA TRP A 302 -20.05 16.95 -10.13
C TRP A 302 -20.49 16.59 -11.55
N ARG A 303 -19.85 15.57 -12.16
CA ARG A 303 -20.29 15.05 -13.46
C ARG A 303 -21.71 14.52 -13.35
N ASP A 304 -21.97 13.65 -12.38
CA ASP A 304 -23.25 12.96 -12.26
C ASP A 304 -24.41 13.92 -11.88
N GLU A 305 -24.13 14.98 -11.13
CA GLU A 305 -25.08 16.10 -10.93
C GLU A 305 -25.35 16.92 -12.21
N LEU A 306 -24.36 17.02 -13.10
CA LEU A 306 -24.45 17.76 -14.36
C LEU A 306 -25.19 16.96 -15.44
N LEU A 307 -25.08 15.63 -15.46
CA LEU A 307 -25.64 14.79 -16.53
C LEU A 307 -27.15 14.98 -16.75
N PRO A 308 -28.02 15.01 -15.72
CA PRO A 308 -29.45 15.28 -15.90
C PRO A 308 -29.72 16.67 -16.50
N ARG A 309 -28.90 17.67 -16.17
CA ARG A 309 -29.03 19.04 -16.71
C ARG A 309 -28.65 19.07 -18.19
N LEU A 310 -27.56 18.38 -18.56
CA LEU A 310 -27.15 18.24 -19.96
C LEU A 310 -28.22 17.50 -20.78
N ARG A 311 -28.78 16.42 -20.23
CA ARG A 311 -29.92 15.72 -20.84
C ARG A 311 -31.08 16.69 -21.09
N GLY A 312 -31.48 17.45 -20.08
CA GLY A 312 -32.54 18.45 -20.21
C GLY A 312 -32.24 19.47 -21.31
N MET A 313 -31.00 19.95 -21.42
CA MET A 313 -30.58 20.87 -22.48
C MET A 313 -30.69 20.25 -23.89
N VAL A 314 -30.32 18.98 -24.05
CA VAL A 314 -30.44 18.23 -25.32
C VAL A 314 -31.90 17.95 -25.69
N GLU A 315 -32.77 17.75 -24.69
CA GLU A 315 -34.20 17.52 -24.90
C GLU A 315 -34.96 18.82 -25.25
N SER A 316 -34.66 19.91 -24.53
CA SER A 316 -35.43 21.15 -24.55
C SER A 316 -35.00 22.15 -25.62
N ASN A 317 -33.75 22.11 -26.08
CA ASN A 317 -33.24 23.06 -27.06
C ASN A 317 -33.24 22.46 -28.47
N GLY A 318 -33.90 23.14 -29.41
CA GLY A 318 -33.82 22.80 -30.82
C GLY A 318 -32.45 23.16 -31.38
N VAL A 319 -31.67 22.17 -31.79
CA VAL A 319 -30.49 22.38 -32.63
C VAL A 319 -30.98 22.54 -34.07
N ALA A 320 -30.67 23.67 -34.71
CA ALA A 320 -31.15 23.97 -36.07
C ALA A 320 -30.71 22.92 -37.11
N ASP A 321 -29.50 22.39 -36.96
CA ASP A 321 -28.98 21.25 -37.73
C ASP A 321 -28.32 20.23 -36.78
N PRO A 322 -29.08 19.23 -36.28
CA PRO A 322 -28.57 18.23 -35.36
C PRO A 322 -27.44 17.38 -35.92
N ARG A 323 -27.40 17.17 -37.25
CA ARG A 323 -26.35 16.37 -37.90
C ARG A 323 -25.03 17.13 -37.92
N ALA A 324 -25.05 18.36 -38.41
CA ALA A 324 -23.85 19.20 -38.42
C ALA A 324 -23.27 19.40 -37.01
N PHE A 325 -24.14 19.54 -35.99
CA PHE A 325 -23.71 19.63 -34.60
C PHE A 325 -23.01 18.36 -34.10
N ASN A 326 -23.62 17.18 -34.35
CA ASN A 326 -23.02 15.90 -34.00
C ASN A 326 -21.68 15.67 -34.71
N ASP A 327 -21.56 16.07 -35.97
CA ASP A 327 -20.31 15.95 -36.73
C ASP A 327 -19.19 16.82 -36.15
N GLU A 328 -19.50 18.05 -35.71
CA GLU A 328 -18.53 18.93 -35.03
C GLU A 328 -18.12 18.39 -33.66
N LEU A 329 -19.08 17.85 -32.90
CA LEU A 329 -18.83 17.26 -31.61
C LEU A 329 -17.97 16.00 -31.72
N ARG A 330 -18.22 15.15 -32.73
CA ARG A 330 -17.39 13.98 -33.03
C ARG A 330 -15.98 14.40 -33.47
N ARG A 331 -15.83 15.41 -34.33
CA ARG A 331 -14.52 15.97 -34.69
C ARG A 331 -13.74 16.49 -33.48
N SER A 332 -14.43 17.11 -32.53
CA SER A 332 -13.82 17.54 -31.27
C SER A 332 -13.33 16.35 -30.44
N ALA A 333 -14.14 15.29 -30.34
CA ALA A 333 -13.76 14.04 -29.68
C ALA A 333 -12.56 13.34 -30.36
N GLU A 334 -12.55 13.29 -31.70
CA GLU A 334 -11.43 12.77 -32.49
C GLU A 334 -10.14 13.55 -32.25
N SER A 335 -10.21 14.89 -32.20
CA SER A 335 -9.06 15.74 -31.88
C SER A 335 -8.47 15.46 -30.49
N ILE A 336 -9.34 15.27 -29.48
CA ILE A 336 -8.92 14.89 -28.12
C ILE A 336 -8.20 13.54 -28.14
N VAL A 337 -8.77 12.54 -28.82
CA VAL A 337 -8.18 11.18 -28.89
C VAL A 337 -6.86 11.19 -29.66
N ALA A 338 -6.78 11.90 -30.79
CA ALA A 338 -5.54 12.06 -31.55
C ALA A 338 -4.44 12.66 -30.67
N ARG A 339 -4.76 13.71 -29.89
CA ARG A 339 -3.77 14.31 -28.97
C ARG A 339 -3.38 13.37 -27.83
N LYS A 340 -4.31 12.53 -27.33
CA LYS A 340 -4.00 11.49 -26.34
C LYS A 340 -3.08 10.40 -26.92
N GLN A 341 -3.29 9.99 -28.16
CA GLN A 341 -2.45 9.02 -28.88
C GLN A 341 -1.04 9.57 -29.11
N GLU A 342 -0.90 10.85 -29.47
CA GLU A 342 0.39 11.53 -29.62
C GLU A 342 1.17 11.61 -28.30
N LEU A 343 0.49 11.96 -27.20
CA LEU A 343 1.14 12.13 -25.89
C LEU A 343 1.46 10.80 -25.21
N PHE A 344 0.70 9.74 -25.50
CA PHE A 344 0.83 8.44 -24.84
C PHE A 344 0.74 7.30 -25.88
N PRO A 345 1.76 7.16 -26.75
CA PRO A 345 1.78 6.12 -27.78
C PRO A 345 1.64 4.73 -27.15
N GLY A 346 0.83 3.86 -27.78
CA GLY A 346 0.54 2.50 -27.30
C GLY A 346 -0.51 2.40 -26.19
N ARG A 347 -0.91 3.51 -25.54
CA ARG A 347 -1.97 3.51 -24.51
C ARG A 347 -3.39 3.58 -25.07
N TYR A 348 -3.54 4.19 -26.25
CA TYR A 348 -4.84 4.43 -26.89
C TYR A 348 -4.83 3.79 -28.29
N PRO A 349 -5.59 2.70 -28.54
CA PRO A 349 -5.65 2.06 -29.85
C PRO A 349 -6.35 2.94 -30.90
N ALA A 350 -6.25 2.56 -32.18
CA ALA A 350 -6.82 3.33 -33.29
C ALA A 350 -8.35 3.48 -33.19
N ASP A 351 -9.04 2.46 -32.68
CA ASP A 351 -10.48 2.42 -32.49
C ASP A 351 -10.94 2.90 -31.10
N TYR A 352 -10.04 3.56 -30.33
CA TYR A 352 -10.32 3.97 -28.95
C TYR A 352 -11.57 4.85 -28.80
N LEU A 353 -11.81 5.77 -29.74
CA LEU A 353 -12.97 6.66 -29.67
C LEU A 353 -14.27 5.86 -29.74
N ASP A 354 -14.41 5.01 -30.76
CA ASP A 354 -15.63 4.23 -30.98
C ASP A 354 -15.90 3.28 -29.81
N GLN A 355 -14.86 2.60 -29.32
CA GLN A 355 -14.98 1.78 -28.11
C GLN A 355 -15.37 2.60 -26.87
N SER A 356 -14.84 3.82 -26.73
CA SER A 356 -15.15 4.69 -25.58
C SER A 356 -16.56 5.24 -25.63
N LEU A 357 -17.09 5.56 -26.81
CA LEU A 357 -18.48 5.99 -26.98
C LEU A 357 -19.45 4.85 -26.65
N ILE A 358 -19.15 3.61 -27.07
CA ILE A 358 -19.94 2.43 -26.69
C ILE A 358 -19.97 2.23 -25.17
N ARG A 359 -18.80 2.28 -24.52
CA ARG A 359 -18.70 2.19 -23.05
C ARG A 359 -19.47 3.31 -22.35
N THR A 360 -19.33 4.54 -22.83
CA THR A 360 -20.02 5.71 -22.28
C THR A 360 -21.54 5.56 -22.37
N ALA A 361 -22.04 5.13 -23.53
CA ALA A 361 -23.47 4.91 -23.72
C ALA A 361 -24.01 3.81 -22.80
N ARG A 362 -23.27 2.70 -22.64
CA ARG A 362 -23.62 1.62 -21.73
C ARG A 362 -23.66 2.10 -20.27
N LYS A 363 -22.60 2.76 -19.81
CA LYS A 363 -22.46 3.23 -18.43
C LYS A 363 -23.53 4.25 -18.04
N HIS A 364 -23.91 5.12 -18.96
CA HIS A 364 -24.89 6.17 -18.72
C HIS A 364 -26.24 5.88 -19.39
N ALA A 365 -26.59 4.58 -19.54
CA ALA A 365 -27.79 4.11 -20.22
C ALA A 365 -29.07 4.77 -19.67
N GLU A 366 -29.19 4.92 -18.35
CA GLU A 366 -30.34 5.56 -17.71
C GLU A 366 -30.48 7.03 -18.11
N VAL A 367 -29.35 7.75 -18.19
CA VAL A 367 -29.32 9.17 -18.58
C VAL A 367 -29.71 9.34 -20.04
N ILE A 368 -29.30 8.44 -20.93
CA ILE A 368 -29.60 8.51 -22.37
C ILE A 368 -30.94 7.85 -22.75
N ALA A 369 -31.58 7.13 -21.82
CA ALA A 369 -32.78 6.35 -22.10
C ALA A 369 -33.93 7.22 -22.66
N GLY A 370 -34.57 6.73 -23.72
CA GLY A 370 -35.71 7.39 -24.37
C GLY A 370 -35.36 8.50 -25.37
N LEU A 371 -34.07 8.79 -25.58
CA LEU A 371 -33.64 9.74 -26.61
C LEU A 371 -33.66 9.11 -28.00
N GLY A 372 -33.99 9.91 -29.02
CA GLY A 372 -33.85 9.52 -30.42
C GLY A 372 -32.37 9.42 -30.85
N PRO A 373 -32.03 8.71 -31.94
CA PRO A 373 -30.64 8.37 -32.30
C PRO A 373 -29.69 9.56 -32.35
N GLU A 374 -30.11 10.68 -32.94
CA GLU A 374 -29.27 11.88 -33.06
C GLU A 374 -29.00 12.53 -31.70
N ARG A 375 -29.97 12.54 -30.78
CA ARG A 375 -29.81 13.07 -29.42
C ARG A 375 -28.99 12.14 -28.53
N THR A 376 -29.15 10.83 -28.72
CA THR A 376 -28.32 9.82 -28.03
C THR A 376 -26.86 9.97 -28.41
N ALA A 377 -26.55 10.11 -29.71
CA ALA A 377 -25.18 10.34 -30.18
C ALA A 377 -24.60 11.64 -29.62
N MET A 378 -25.41 12.71 -29.61
CA MET A 378 -25.04 14.01 -29.06
C MET A 378 -24.66 13.91 -27.59
N LEU A 379 -25.57 13.43 -26.75
CA LEU A 379 -25.36 13.34 -25.31
C LEU A 379 -24.22 12.38 -24.95
N THR A 380 -24.13 11.23 -25.63
CA THR A 380 -23.03 10.27 -25.43
C THR A 380 -21.68 10.92 -25.72
N THR A 381 -21.56 11.67 -26.82
CA THR A 381 -20.30 12.33 -27.19
C THR A 381 -19.99 13.49 -26.24
N MET A 382 -20.99 14.24 -25.77
CA MET A 382 -20.80 15.29 -24.76
C MET A 382 -20.28 14.69 -23.44
N ILE A 383 -20.85 13.57 -22.99
CA ILE A 383 -20.40 12.86 -21.78
C ILE A 383 -18.96 12.36 -21.98
N PHE A 384 -18.64 11.78 -23.14
CA PHE A 384 -17.28 11.35 -23.46
C PHE A 384 -16.29 12.51 -23.39
N VAL A 385 -16.59 13.64 -24.04
CA VAL A 385 -15.72 14.83 -24.04
C VAL A 385 -15.52 15.36 -22.63
N LEU A 386 -16.59 15.48 -21.83
CA LEU A 386 -16.52 15.89 -20.43
C LEU A 386 -15.62 14.96 -19.62
N ASN A 387 -15.84 13.64 -19.69
CA ASN A 387 -15.03 12.65 -19.02
C ASN A 387 -13.57 12.71 -19.47
N SER A 388 -13.34 12.89 -20.76
CA SER A 388 -12.01 12.94 -21.34
C SER A 388 -11.20 14.15 -20.94
N ILE A 389 -11.84 15.31 -20.77
CA ILE A 389 -11.20 16.56 -20.36
C ILE A 389 -10.99 16.60 -18.85
N ALA A 390 -11.99 16.17 -18.06
CA ALA A 390 -11.88 16.06 -16.60
C ALA A 390 -10.96 14.90 -16.17
N GLY A 391 -10.53 14.05 -17.10
CA GLY A 391 -9.71 12.88 -16.79
C GLY A 391 -10.48 11.82 -16.00
N LEU A 392 -11.79 11.73 -16.20
CA LEU A 392 -12.71 10.76 -15.59
C LEU A 392 -12.94 9.52 -16.46
N ASP A 393 -12.28 9.42 -17.62
CA ASP A 393 -12.32 8.22 -18.46
C ASP A 393 -11.92 6.99 -17.64
N LYS A 394 -12.76 5.95 -17.64
CA LYS A 394 -12.55 4.71 -16.89
C LYS A 394 -12.39 4.91 -15.38
N LYS A 395 -12.94 6.01 -14.85
CA LYS A 395 -13.03 6.23 -13.40
C LYS A 395 -14.47 6.03 -12.94
N ASP A 396 -14.58 5.31 -11.84
CA ASP A 396 -15.80 5.04 -11.10
C ASP A 396 -15.68 5.68 -9.72
N GLU A 397 -16.81 6.05 -9.12
CA GLU A 397 -16.81 6.49 -7.73
C GLU A 397 -16.35 5.31 -6.88
N LEU A 398 -15.34 5.54 -6.05
CA LEU A 398 -14.80 4.50 -5.19
C LEU A 398 -15.40 4.64 -3.80
N ASP A 399 -16.17 3.64 -3.39
CA ASP A 399 -16.53 3.44 -1.99
C ASP A 399 -15.40 2.65 -1.31
N ILE A 400 -14.57 3.36 -0.56
CA ILE A 400 -13.44 2.79 0.19
C ILE A 400 -13.84 2.73 1.66
N ASP A 401 -14.17 1.53 2.11
CA ASP A 401 -14.36 1.26 3.53
C ASP A 401 -13.01 1.21 4.24
N VAL A 402 -12.97 1.66 5.49
CA VAL A 402 -11.73 1.71 6.28
C VAL A 402 -11.93 1.04 7.63
N ILE A 403 -11.01 0.14 7.98
CA ILE A 403 -10.85 -0.35 9.35
C ILE A 403 -9.53 0.20 9.88
N TYR A 404 -9.60 0.99 10.95
CA TYR A 404 -8.45 1.69 11.48
C TYR A 404 -8.43 1.79 13.01
N ALA A 405 -7.26 2.15 13.54
CA ALA A 405 -7.08 2.56 14.92
C ALA A 405 -6.81 4.06 15.02
N ASP A 406 -7.34 4.70 16.07
CA ASP A 406 -7.05 6.10 16.37
C ASP A 406 -5.67 6.22 17.03
N PRO A 407 -4.97 7.36 16.90
CA PRO A 407 -3.64 7.55 17.48
C PRO A 407 -3.60 7.21 18.98
N GLY A 408 -2.67 6.34 19.37
CA GLY A 408 -2.45 5.95 20.76
C GLY A 408 -3.41 4.88 21.30
N GLN A 409 -4.36 4.39 20.48
CA GLN A 409 -5.14 3.20 20.80
C GLN A 409 -4.31 1.93 20.73
N THR A 410 -3.34 1.87 19.81
CA THR A 410 -2.43 0.72 19.73
C THR A 410 -1.26 0.89 20.69
N ALA A 411 -0.82 -0.22 21.27
CA ALA A 411 0.35 -0.25 22.13
C ALA A 411 1.65 -0.13 21.31
N GLY A 412 1.64 -0.66 20.09
CA GLY A 412 2.79 -0.66 19.18
C GLY A 412 3.17 0.70 18.60
N ASP A 413 2.30 1.72 18.65
CA ASP A 413 2.52 3.08 18.11
C ASP A 413 3.77 3.79 18.67
N ARG A 414 4.36 3.28 19.76
CA ARG A 414 5.56 3.86 20.39
C ARG A 414 6.78 3.76 19.48
N LEU A 415 7.72 4.70 19.65
CA LEU A 415 8.99 4.73 18.92
C LEU A 415 8.80 4.64 17.39
N MET A 416 7.92 5.48 16.81
CA MET A 416 7.59 5.44 15.38
C MET A 416 7.07 4.06 14.93
N SER A 417 6.12 3.51 15.68
CA SER A 417 5.52 2.18 15.41
C SER A 417 6.47 0.98 15.56
N PHE A 418 7.62 1.13 16.22
CA PHE A 418 8.51 0.01 16.59
C PHE A 418 8.19 -0.59 17.98
N GLY A 419 7.33 0.05 18.77
CA GLY A 419 7.05 -0.31 20.17
C GLY A 419 6.62 -1.76 20.36
N GLY A 420 5.86 -2.31 19.41
CA GLY A 420 5.39 -3.69 19.46
C GLY A 420 6.54 -4.69 19.55
N PHE A 421 7.72 -4.42 18.99
CA PHE A 421 8.84 -5.37 19.04
C PHE A 421 9.42 -5.58 20.45
N PHE A 422 9.13 -4.69 21.40
CA PHE A 422 9.63 -4.76 22.77
C PHE A 422 8.76 -5.59 23.72
N ASN A 423 7.51 -5.87 23.34
CA ASN A 423 6.61 -6.60 24.21
C ASN A 423 5.62 -7.42 23.39
N ARG A 424 5.64 -8.75 23.60
CA ARG A 424 4.71 -9.68 22.97
C ARG A 424 3.25 -9.35 23.33
N GLU A 425 2.98 -8.98 24.58
CA GLU A 425 1.61 -8.66 25.05
C GLU A 425 1.04 -7.42 24.36
N TRP A 426 1.89 -6.46 23.98
CA TRP A 426 1.46 -5.30 23.20
C TRP A 426 1.01 -5.70 21.80
N ARG A 427 1.76 -6.59 21.14
CA ARG A 427 1.37 -7.12 19.82
C ARG A 427 0.11 -7.98 19.89
N GLU A 428 -0.03 -8.77 20.94
CA GLU A 428 -1.25 -9.55 21.20
C GLU A 428 -2.47 -8.62 21.38
N PHE A 429 -2.30 -7.55 22.15
CA PHE A 429 -3.33 -6.53 22.35
C PHE A 429 -3.72 -5.83 21.04
N ASP A 430 -2.74 -5.41 20.25
CA ASP A 430 -2.96 -4.76 18.95
C ASP A 430 -3.67 -5.71 17.96
N PHE A 431 -3.26 -6.98 17.91
CA PHE A 431 -3.91 -8.02 17.10
C PHE A 431 -5.38 -8.21 17.49
N ARG A 432 -5.68 -8.34 18.78
CA ARG A 432 -7.05 -8.48 19.27
C ARG A 432 -7.87 -7.22 19.05
N LEU A 433 -7.27 -6.04 19.19
CA LEU A 433 -7.93 -4.76 18.88
C LEU A 433 -8.32 -4.70 17.40
N GLY A 434 -7.43 -5.12 16.49
CA GLY A 434 -7.73 -5.25 15.07
C GLY A 434 -8.92 -6.16 14.80
N ARG A 435 -8.95 -7.34 15.43
CA ARG A 435 -10.11 -8.25 15.34
C ARG A 435 -11.40 -7.63 15.85
N GLN A 436 -11.36 -6.92 16.97
CA GLN A 436 -12.54 -6.27 17.56
C GLN A 436 -13.10 -5.16 16.65
N LYS A 437 -12.22 -4.31 16.11
CA LYS A 437 -12.59 -3.24 15.17
C LYS A 437 -13.22 -3.83 13.91
N ALA A 438 -12.61 -4.88 13.35
CA ALA A 438 -13.18 -5.59 12.22
C ALA A 438 -14.54 -6.21 12.57
N TYR A 439 -14.67 -6.86 13.74
CA TYR A 439 -15.95 -7.43 14.18
C TYR A 439 -17.08 -6.40 14.21
N ALA A 440 -16.80 -5.21 14.73
CA ALA A 440 -17.77 -4.13 14.82
C ALA A 440 -18.16 -3.53 13.46
N LEU A 441 -17.24 -3.47 12.50
CA LEU A 441 -17.41 -2.74 11.24
C LEU A 441 -17.84 -3.63 10.06
N LEU A 442 -17.44 -4.91 10.04
CA LEU A 442 -17.72 -5.83 8.94
C LEU A 442 -19.22 -6.04 8.64
N PRO A 443 -20.17 -5.97 9.59
CA PRO A 443 -21.60 -6.00 9.26
C PRO A 443 -22.02 -4.89 8.30
N ARG A 444 -21.46 -3.69 8.47
CA ARG A 444 -21.72 -2.54 7.59
C ARG A 444 -20.95 -2.66 6.28
N ILE A 445 -19.67 -3.03 6.35
CA ILE A 445 -18.76 -3.09 5.20
C ILE A 445 -19.13 -4.24 4.27
N LEU A 446 -19.31 -5.46 4.78
CA LEU A 446 -19.55 -6.66 3.97
C LEU A 446 -21.02 -7.10 3.93
N GLY A 447 -21.92 -6.45 4.67
CA GLY A 447 -23.34 -6.80 4.69
C GLY A 447 -23.65 -8.10 5.43
N VAL A 448 -22.78 -8.54 6.35
CA VAL A 448 -23.02 -9.69 7.22
C VAL A 448 -23.93 -9.31 8.40
N GLU A 449 -24.60 -10.28 9.02
CA GLU A 449 -25.45 -10.07 10.21
C GLU A 449 -24.67 -9.39 11.34
N LYS A 450 -25.28 -8.43 12.06
CA LYS A 450 -24.60 -7.65 13.11
C LYS A 450 -23.94 -8.48 14.21
N ASP A 451 -24.50 -9.63 14.52
CA ASP A 451 -24.03 -10.54 15.56
C ASP A 451 -23.65 -11.91 14.97
N TYR A 452 -22.87 -11.89 13.89
CA TYR A 452 -22.39 -13.12 13.27
C TYR A 452 -21.55 -13.96 14.26
N PRO A 453 -21.52 -15.29 14.10
CA PRO A 453 -20.86 -16.17 15.06
C PRO A 453 -19.41 -15.77 15.29
N ARG A 454 -19.00 -15.66 16.55
CA ARG A 454 -17.60 -15.40 16.92
C ARG A 454 -16.75 -16.65 16.82
N GLU A 455 -15.56 -16.51 16.27
CA GLU A 455 -14.55 -17.56 16.31
C GLU A 455 -14.08 -17.81 17.76
N ARG A 456 -14.07 -19.07 18.21
CA ARG A 456 -13.57 -19.42 19.54
C ARG A 456 -12.10 -19.80 19.48
N GLY A 457 -11.31 -19.25 20.40
CA GLY A 457 -9.92 -19.62 20.56
C GLY A 457 -9.74 -21.01 21.19
N PRO A 458 -8.49 -21.50 21.24
CA PRO A 458 -8.15 -22.71 21.97
C PRO A 458 -8.73 -22.69 23.39
N GLN A 459 -9.30 -23.81 23.83
CA GLN A 459 -9.91 -23.96 25.16
C GLN A 459 -11.07 -22.99 25.44
N GLY A 460 -11.70 -22.44 24.40
CA GLY A 460 -12.84 -21.53 24.54
C GLY A 460 -12.46 -20.09 24.88
N MET A 461 -11.20 -19.70 24.67
CA MET A 461 -10.75 -18.32 24.86
C MET A 461 -11.57 -17.36 23.98
N ASP A 462 -12.04 -16.25 24.56
CA ASP A 462 -12.66 -15.17 23.81
C ASP A 462 -11.57 -14.34 23.11
N LEU A 463 -11.54 -14.45 21.77
CA LEU A 463 -10.56 -13.76 20.91
C LEU A 463 -10.93 -12.29 20.66
N TYR A 464 -12.10 -11.85 21.12
CA TYR A 464 -12.65 -10.50 20.92
C TYR A 464 -12.59 -9.66 22.20
N VAL A 465 -11.84 -10.12 23.21
CA VAL A 465 -11.64 -9.39 24.45
C VAL A 465 -10.16 -9.22 24.71
N ASN A 466 -9.78 -7.96 24.98
CA ASN A 466 -8.49 -7.63 25.54
C ASN A 466 -8.56 -7.76 27.07
N PRO A 467 -7.80 -8.70 27.67
CA PRO A 467 -7.83 -8.88 29.13
C PRO A 467 -7.14 -7.72 29.86
N VAL A 468 -6.21 -7.06 29.19
CA VAL A 468 -5.47 -5.89 29.68
C VAL A 468 -5.50 -4.84 28.57
N ASP A 469 -5.79 -3.60 28.95
CA ASP A 469 -5.75 -2.45 28.05
C ASP A 469 -4.33 -1.85 28.08
N TYR A 470 -3.64 -1.90 26.93
CA TYR A 470 -2.32 -1.28 26.76
C TYR A 470 -2.38 -0.01 25.91
N SER A 471 -3.56 0.59 25.73
CA SER A 471 -3.65 1.94 25.17
C SER A 471 -2.87 2.94 26.04
N GLY A 472 -2.19 3.91 25.41
CA GLY A 472 -1.46 4.94 26.15
C GLY A 472 -0.13 4.52 26.82
N VAL A 473 0.31 3.27 26.72
CA VAL A 473 1.60 2.81 27.30
C VAL A 473 2.81 3.63 26.83
N THR A 474 3.87 3.65 27.62
CA THR A 474 5.12 4.37 27.33
C THR A 474 6.29 3.43 27.19
N MET A 475 7.45 3.91 26.71
CA MET A 475 8.62 3.02 26.60
C MET A 475 9.11 2.53 27.97
N ARG A 476 8.84 3.24 29.06
CA ARG A 476 9.09 2.76 30.45
C ARG A 476 8.40 1.45 30.79
N ASP A 477 7.26 1.17 30.18
CA ASP A 477 6.47 -0.04 30.42
C ASP A 477 7.04 -1.27 29.70
N ALA A 478 8.00 -1.07 28.79
CA ALA A 478 8.75 -2.14 28.15
C ALA A 478 9.97 -2.58 28.97
N ASP A 479 10.35 -3.86 28.83
CA ASP A 479 11.52 -4.48 29.48
C ASP A 479 12.78 -3.61 29.29
N GLU A 480 13.29 -3.07 30.39
CA GLU A 480 14.49 -2.23 30.42
C GLU A 480 15.70 -2.92 29.79
N ALA A 481 15.87 -4.22 29.98
CA ALA A 481 16.97 -4.97 29.39
C ALA A 481 16.88 -5.01 27.86
N GLN A 482 15.67 -5.08 27.29
CA GLN A 482 15.47 -4.99 25.83
C GLN A 482 15.80 -3.59 25.31
N ARG A 483 15.36 -2.55 26.03
CA ARG A 483 15.68 -1.16 25.71
C ARG A 483 17.18 -0.91 25.74
N ARG A 484 17.89 -1.42 26.75
CA ARG A 484 19.36 -1.33 26.84
C ARG A 484 20.08 -2.05 25.70
N VAL A 485 19.58 -3.23 25.28
CA VAL A 485 20.14 -3.95 24.12
C VAL A 485 20.07 -3.11 22.85
N LEU A 486 18.89 -2.54 22.53
CA LEU A 486 18.76 -1.66 21.35
C LEU A 486 19.66 -0.43 21.47
N ARG A 487 19.69 0.18 22.66
CA ARG A 487 20.52 1.35 22.95
C ARG A 487 21.98 1.08 22.65
N ASP A 488 22.54 0.00 23.20
CA ASP A 488 23.95 -0.31 23.06
C ASP A 488 24.31 -0.68 21.62
N SER A 489 23.44 -1.42 20.93
CA SER A 489 23.59 -1.72 19.50
C SER A 489 23.58 -0.45 18.63
N ALA A 490 22.65 0.48 18.87
CA ALA A 490 22.58 1.75 18.14
C ALA A 490 23.80 2.65 18.43
N VAL A 491 24.21 2.77 19.69
CA VAL A 491 25.42 3.53 20.06
C VAL A 491 26.67 2.91 19.43
N ALA A 492 26.79 1.58 19.41
CA ALA A 492 27.90 0.88 18.75
C ALA A 492 27.92 1.17 17.25
N ARG A 493 26.76 1.16 16.57
CA ARG A 493 26.64 1.49 15.15
C ARG A 493 27.10 2.91 14.85
N VAL A 494 26.65 3.90 15.61
CA VAL A 494 27.05 5.29 15.32
C VAL A 494 28.53 5.53 15.64
N LYS A 495 29.09 4.87 16.66
CA LYS A 495 30.54 4.90 16.90
C LYS A 495 31.34 4.31 15.73
N ALA A 496 30.86 3.24 15.11
CA ALA A 496 31.49 2.69 13.91
C ALA A 496 31.47 3.71 12.77
N MET A 497 30.31 4.28 12.45
CA MET A 497 30.15 5.31 11.41
C MET A 497 31.03 6.55 11.65
N ALA A 498 31.14 7.01 12.90
CA ALA A 498 31.96 8.19 13.24
C ALA A 498 33.45 7.99 12.94
N THR A 499 33.94 6.75 12.92
CA THR A 499 35.34 6.44 12.61
C THR A 499 35.61 6.57 11.11
N ASP A 500 34.62 6.23 10.27
CA ASP A 500 34.72 6.29 8.81
C ASP A 500 34.65 7.72 8.27
N TYR A 501 33.97 8.61 9.00
CA TYR A 501 33.75 10.01 8.62
C TYR A 501 34.81 11.01 9.11
N VAL A 502 35.86 10.60 9.85
CA VAL A 502 36.96 11.51 10.22
C VAL A 502 37.73 11.92 8.94
N PRO A 503 37.64 13.19 8.50
CA PRO A 503 38.34 13.63 7.29
C PRO A 503 39.84 13.66 7.54
N GLY A 504 40.63 13.25 6.54
CA GLY A 504 42.10 13.35 6.59
C GLY A 504 42.85 12.01 6.56
N PRO A 505 44.19 12.06 6.61
CA PRO A 505 45.07 10.89 6.45
C PRO A 505 44.89 9.86 7.58
N ARG A 506 45.25 8.59 7.31
CA ARG A 506 45.07 7.44 8.24
C ARG A 506 45.56 7.70 9.66
N TRP A 507 46.67 8.42 9.84
CA TRP A 507 47.22 8.75 11.16
C TRP A 507 46.32 9.72 11.95
N LEU A 508 45.65 10.65 11.27
CA LEU A 508 44.71 11.59 11.88
C LEU A 508 43.41 10.87 12.28
N ARG A 509 42.92 9.93 11.45
CA ARG A 509 41.80 9.04 11.81
C ARG A 509 42.12 8.18 13.02
N PHE A 510 43.36 7.68 13.12
CA PHE A 510 43.84 6.89 14.25
C PHE A 510 43.92 7.73 15.54
N ALA A 511 44.41 8.96 15.45
CA ALA A 511 44.54 9.87 16.59
C ALA A 511 43.20 10.47 17.05
N MET A 512 42.34 10.90 16.13
CA MET A 512 41.07 11.57 16.41
C MET A 512 39.89 10.61 16.53
N GLY A 513 39.99 9.39 15.99
CA GLY A 513 38.93 8.38 16.02
C GLY A 513 38.46 8.01 17.43
N PRO A 514 39.33 7.82 18.44
CA PRO A 514 38.90 7.62 19.83
C PRO A 514 38.11 8.81 20.40
N ILE A 515 38.53 10.04 20.11
CA ILE A 515 37.90 11.28 20.58
C ILE A 515 36.53 11.45 19.92
N ALA A 516 36.46 11.26 18.59
CA ALA A 516 35.22 11.31 17.83
C ALA A 516 34.21 10.26 18.31
N ARG A 517 34.66 9.01 18.51
CA ARG A 517 33.81 7.92 19.06
C ARG A 517 33.29 8.23 20.46
N TRP A 518 34.13 8.82 21.32
CA TRP A 518 33.74 9.21 22.67
C TRP A 518 32.72 10.34 22.67
N ALA A 519 32.97 11.40 21.91
CA ALA A 519 32.09 12.56 21.81
C ALA A 519 30.73 12.19 21.21
N VAL A 520 30.73 11.48 20.07
CA VAL A 520 29.52 11.02 19.38
C VAL A 520 28.75 10.02 20.24
N GLY A 521 29.45 9.05 20.84
CA GLY A 521 28.84 8.07 21.73
C GLY A 521 28.15 8.70 22.95
N ARG A 522 28.70 9.78 23.50
CA ARG A 522 28.11 10.50 24.64
C ARG A 522 26.87 11.30 24.24
N VAL A 523 26.94 12.05 23.14
CA VAL A 523 25.83 12.90 22.66
C VAL A 523 24.67 12.04 22.15
N ILE A 524 24.97 11.03 21.34
CA ILE A 524 23.94 10.16 20.76
C ILE A 524 23.41 9.17 21.78
N GLY A 525 24.28 8.64 22.65
CA GLY A 525 23.87 7.80 23.77
C GLY A 525 22.78 8.49 24.60
N LYS A 526 23.01 9.75 25.02
CA LYS A 526 22.00 10.52 25.77
C LYS A 526 20.67 10.66 25.03
N LYS A 527 20.67 10.87 23.71
CA LYS A 527 19.43 10.99 22.92
C LYS A 527 18.70 9.67 22.75
N ILE A 528 19.44 8.58 22.59
CA ILE A 528 18.83 7.24 22.55
C ILE A 528 18.27 6.90 23.93
N ASP A 529 18.95 7.29 25.00
CA ASP A 529 18.46 7.15 26.37
C ASP A 529 17.14 7.94 26.55
N GLU A 530 17.05 9.17 26.05
CA GLU A 530 15.80 9.96 26.03
C GLU A 530 14.68 9.28 25.20
N LEU A 531 14.98 8.78 24.00
CA LEU A 531 14.01 8.11 23.11
C LEU A 531 13.50 6.78 23.66
N LEU A 532 14.36 6.04 24.36
CA LEU A 532 14.03 4.76 24.98
C LEU A 532 13.61 4.91 26.45
N GLU A 533 13.53 6.13 26.97
CA GLU A 533 13.16 6.43 28.35
C GLU A 533 14.00 5.66 29.40
N LEU A 534 15.33 5.63 29.19
CA LEU A 534 16.35 4.89 29.99
C LEU A 534 17.06 5.72 31.07
#